data_AF-A0A921HMW3-F1
#
_entry.id   AF-A0A921HMW3-F1
#
_cell.length_a   1.000
_cell.length_b   1.000
_cell.length_c   1.000
_cell.angle_alpha   90.00
_cell.angle_beta   90.00
_cell.angle_gamma   90.00
#
_symmetry.space_group_name_H-M   'P 1'
#
loop_
_entity.id
_entity.type
_entity.pdbx_description
1 polymer ?
#
loop_
_entity_poly.entity_id
_entity_poly.type
_entity_poly.pdbx_seq_one_letter_code
_entity_poly.pdbx_strand_id
1 'polypeptide(L)' 'MLNNDLMTSKMVLKEIFEGMIKYSTLLQYVRSGKIPAKKIGRKYVFSRKALIAWRERNFNRPAFAKMV' A
#
# COMPACT_ATOMS: atom_id res chain seq x y z
N MET A 1 -4.53 17.86 17.03
CA MET A 1 -3.70 16.64 17.02
C MET A 1 -3.38 16.30 15.57
N LEU A 2 -2.12 16.37 15.14
CA LEU A 2 -1.75 15.91 13.80
C LEU A 2 -1.88 14.38 13.76
N ASN A 3 -3.05 13.89 13.36
CA ASN A 3 -3.22 12.49 12.99
C ASN A 3 -2.36 12.26 11.74
N ASN A 4 -1.10 11.83 11.92
CA ASN A 4 -0.23 11.46 10.82
C ASN A 4 -0.68 10.10 10.25
N ASP A 5 -1.83 10.12 9.57
CA ASP A 5 -2.40 9.02 8.78
C ASP A 5 -1.58 8.72 7.51
N LEU A 6 -0.45 9.40 7.35
CA LEU A 6 0.43 9.29 6.20
C LEU A 6 1.54 8.28 6.48
N MET A 7 1.62 7.26 5.63
CA MET A 7 2.64 6.23 5.65
C MET A 7 3.66 6.45 4.55
N THR A 8 4.91 6.11 4.84
CA THR A 8 5.98 5.98 3.82
C THR A 8 5.93 4.61 3.18
N SER A 9 6.56 4.44 2.02
CA SER A 9 6.66 3.12 1.38
C SER A 9 7.25 2.04 2.29
N LYS A 10 8.21 2.41 3.17
CA LYS A 10 8.81 1.46 4.13
C LYS A 10 7.80 0.98 5.16
N MET A 11 6.96 1.88 5.68
CA MET A 11 5.89 1.54 6.61
C MET A 11 4.83 0.67 5.94
N VAL A 12 4.44 1.00 4.70
CA VAL A 12 3.46 0.23 3.93
C VAL A 12 3.93 -1.20 3.71
N LEU A 13 5.20 -1.38 3.31
CA LEU A 13 5.78 -2.72 3.14
C LEU A 13 5.77 -3.54 4.43
N LYS A 14 6.10 -2.91 5.57
CA LYS A 14 6.17 -3.59 6.87
C LYS A 14 4.80 -3.87 7.48
N GLU A 15 3.88 -2.92 7.42
CA GLU A 15 2.64 -2.96 8.21
C GLU A 15 1.40 -3.36 7.40
N ILE A 16 1.38 -3.09 6.09
CA ILE A 16 0.22 -3.42 5.24
C ILE A 16 0.47 -4.70 4.46
N PHE A 17 1.68 -4.84 3.92
CA PHE A 17 2.09 -6.01 3.15
C PHE A 17 2.92 -7.00 3.96
N GLU A 18 3.26 -6.70 5.21
CA GLU A 18 3.94 -7.62 6.12
C GLU A 18 5.21 -8.26 5.51
N GLY A 19 5.91 -7.53 4.64
CA GLY A 19 7.10 -8.01 3.93
C GLY A 19 6.84 -8.95 2.74
N MET A 20 5.58 -9.27 2.43
CA MET A 20 5.21 -10.21 1.35
C MET A 20 5.57 -9.70 -0.05
N ILE A 21 5.73 -8.39 -0.25
CA ILE A 21 6.14 -7.82 -1.54
C ILE A 21 7.39 -6.97 -1.40
N LYS A 22 8.18 -6.90 -2.49
CA LYS A 22 9.35 -6.02 -2.58
C LYS A 22 8.92 -4.57 -2.87
N TYR A 23 9.81 -3.63 -2.56
CA TYR A 23 9.60 -2.20 -2.87
C TYR A 23 9.33 -1.95 -4.36
N SER A 24 10.05 -2.64 -5.26
CA SER A 24 9.82 -2.53 -6.71
C SER A 24 8.40 -2.93 -7.10
N THR A 25 7.86 -4.00 -6.52
CA THR A 25 6.48 -4.45 -6.72
C THR A 25 5.48 -3.41 -6.20
N LEU A 26 5.71 -2.85 -5.01
CA LEU A 26 4.88 -1.77 -4.48
C LEU A 26 4.84 -0.57 -5.43
N LEU A 27 6.00 -0.15 -5.98
CA LEU A 27 6.05 0.94 -6.95
C LEU A 27 5.31 0.61 -8.25
N GLN A 28 5.39 -0.62 -8.74
CA GLN A 28 4.63 -1.04 -9.92
C GLN A 28 3.12 -0.96 -9.68
N TYR A 29 2.65 -1.40 -8.51
CA TYR A 29 1.23 -1.30 -8.14
C TYR A 29 0.76 0.15 -8.01
N VAL A 30 1.57 1.03 -7.44
CA VAL A 30 1.25 2.46 -7.37
C VAL A 30 1.20 3.07 -8.77
N ARG A 31 2.20 2.81 -9.61
CA ARG A 31 2.28 3.36 -10.98
C ARG A 31 1.17 2.86 -11.90
N SER A 32 0.73 1.62 -11.70
CA SER A 32 -0.40 1.04 -12.43
C SER A 32 -1.77 1.45 -11.87
N GLY A 33 -1.81 2.29 -10.84
CA GLY A 33 -3.06 2.74 -10.22
C GLY A 33 -3.77 1.66 -9.39
N LYS A 34 -3.14 0.51 -9.16
CA LYS A 34 -3.70 -0.59 -8.37
C LYS A 34 -3.79 -0.24 -6.89
N ILE A 35 -2.85 0.54 -6.36
CA ILE A 35 -2.81 0.95 -4.94
C ILE A 35 -2.94 2.46 -4.84
N PRO A 36 -3.82 2.98 -3.95
CA PRO A 36 -3.95 4.42 -3.74
C PRO A 36 -2.68 5.00 -3.09
N ALA A 37 -2.08 5.99 -3.75
CA ALA A 37 -0.96 6.76 -3.22
C ALA A 37 -0.96 8.18 -3.78
N LYS A 38 -0.38 9.13 -3.05
CA LYS A 38 -0.13 10.50 -3.52
C LYS A 38 1.37 10.69 -3.74
N LYS A 39 1.74 11.20 -4.91
CA LYS A 39 3.13 11.59 -5.19
C LYS A 39 3.39 12.98 -4.64
N ILE A 40 4.40 13.12 -3.80
CA ILE A 40 4.88 14.40 -3.25
C ILE A 40 6.37 14.51 -3.56
N GLY A 41 6.70 15.39 -4.51
CA GLY A 41 8.04 15.48 -5.08
C GLY A 41 8.49 14.15 -5.69
N ARG A 42 9.59 13.59 -5.16
CA ARG A 42 10.16 12.30 -5.59
C ARG A 42 9.64 11.09 -4.82
N LYS A 43 8.79 11.30 -3.81
CA LYS A 43 8.32 10.24 -2.90
C LYS A 43 6.84 9.95 -3.09
N TYR A 44 6.45 8.72 -2.82
CA TYR A 44 5.05 8.35 -2.65
C TYR A 44 4.70 8.35 -1.16
N VAL A 45 3.52 8.89 -0.86
CA VAL A 45 2.94 8.95 0.48
C VAL A 45 1.56 8.31 0.40
N PHE A 46 1.22 7.55 1.43
CA PHE A 46 0.03 6.71 1.44
C PHE A 46 -0.85 7.07 2.61
N SER A 47 -2.17 7.07 2.43
CA SER A 47 -3.09 7.13 3.57
C SER A 47 -3.25 5.72 4.14
N ARG A 48 -3.01 5.56 5.44
CA ARG A 48 -3.24 4.29 6.15
C ARG A 48 -4.68 3.82 5.95
N LYS A 49 -5.64 4.69 6.21
CA LYS A 49 -7.08 4.41 6.04
C LYS A 49 -7.41 3.91 4.63
N ALA A 50 -6.89 4.59 3.60
CA ALA A 50 -7.14 4.19 2.21
C ALA A 50 -6.51 2.82 1.88
N LEU A 51 -5.32 2.53 2.41
CA LEU A 51 -4.65 1.24 2.21
C LEU A 51 -5.35 0.09 2.92
N ILE A 52 -5.85 0.29 4.13
CA ILE A 52 -6.62 -0.74 4.85
C ILE A 52 -7.92 -1.05 4.09
N ALA A 53 -8.68 -0.01 3.71
CA ALA A 53 -9.90 -0.20 2.92
C ALA A 53 -9.63 -0.89 1.56
N TRP A 54 -8.49 -0.56 0.94
CA TRP A 54 -8.03 -1.25 -0.26
C TRP A 54 -7.70 -2.73 0.02
N ARG A 55 -6.97 -3.02 1.11
CA ARG A 55 -6.59 -4.38 1.50
C ARG A 55 -7.83 -5.23 1.71
N GLU A 56 -8.79 -4.77 2.51
CA GLU A 56 -10.04 -5.48 2.79
C GLU A 56 -10.82 -5.80 1.50
N ARG A 57 -10.90 -4.84 0.56
CA ARG A 57 -11.57 -5.03 -0.73
C ARG A 57 -10.87 -6.07 -1.63
N ASN A 58 -9.55 -6.15 -1.58
CA ASN A 58 -8.77 -6.98 -2.51
C ASN A 58 -8.34 -8.34 -1.94
N PHE A 59 -8.15 -8.46 -0.63
CA PHE A 59 -7.81 -9.72 0.04
C PHE A 59 -9.04 -10.60 0.29
N ASN A 60 -10.23 -10.02 0.46
CA ASN A 60 -11.48 -10.79 0.40
C ASN A 60 -11.84 -11.26 -1.01
N ARG A 61 -11.01 -10.94 -2.02
CA ARG A 61 -11.12 -11.50 -3.37
C ARG A 61 -10.04 -12.58 -3.55
N PRO A 62 -10.40 -13.78 -4.06
CA PRO A 62 -9.54 -14.97 -4.07
C PRO A 62 -8.26 -14.85 -4.93
N ALA A 63 -8.01 -13.71 -5.58
CA ALA A 63 -6.81 -13.48 -6.39
C ALA A 63 -5.54 -13.26 -5.55
N PHE A 64 -5.65 -12.65 -4.36
CA PHE A 64 -4.49 -12.41 -3.48
C PHE A 64 -4.28 -13.49 -2.41
N ALA A 65 -5.32 -14.25 -2.07
CA ALA A 65 -5.22 -15.39 -1.15
C ALA A 65 -4.32 -16.52 -1.68
N LYS A 66 -3.98 -16.53 -2.98
CA LYS A 66 -3.10 -17.51 -3.62
C LYS A 66 -1.60 -17.13 -3.64
N MET A 67 -1.20 -16.05 -2.97
CA MET A 67 0.22 -15.64 -2.86
C MET A 67 0.91 -16.20 -1.59
N VAL A 68 0.44 -17.33 -1.05
CA VAL A 68 1.08 -18.09 0.04
C VAL A 68 1.39 -19.50 -0.45
#